data_AF-A0A7Y9UNV3-F1
#
_entry.id   AF-A0A7Y9UNV3-F1
#
_cell.length_a   1.000
_cell.length_b   1.000
_cell.length_c   1.000
_cell.angle_alpha   90.00
_cell.angle_beta   90.00
_cell.angle_gamma   90.00
#
_symmetry.space_group_name_H-M   'P 1'
#
loop_
_entity.id
_entity.type
_entity.pdbx_description
1 polymer ?
#
loop_
_entity_poly.entity_id
_entity_poly.type
_entity_poly.pdbx_seq_one_letter_code
_entity_poly.pdbx_strand_id
1 'polypeptide(L)'
;MRAAVLTPTGTPFAWTDRGGEPLPATAEGRLGAPARARVTQCALSRVCGVCAEPLGRPIAFLATPGERDRNAVHAPPMHLACAEGLLAAPGADPSWVLLRTAAFEFVRPGRDEVETEPVFSLHALL
;
A
#
# COMPACT_ATOMS: atom_id res chain seq x y z
N MET A 1 -12.03 15.61 12.88
CA MET A 1 -11.51 14.37 13.51
C MET A 1 -10.01 14.37 13.30
N ARG A 2 -9.22 14.53 14.37
CA ARG A 2 -7.76 14.52 14.31
C ARG A 2 -7.33 13.07 14.07
N ALA A 3 -6.61 12.81 12.97
CA ALA A 3 -5.86 11.56 12.83
C ALA A 3 -4.91 11.50 14.03
N ALA A 4 -5.12 10.54 14.93
CA ALA A 4 -4.11 10.20 15.90
C ALA A 4 -2.88 9.79 15.10
N VAL A 5 -1.81 10.59 15.18
CA VAL A 5 -0.50 10.19 14.70
C VAL A 5 -0.07 9.06 15.63
N LEU A 6 -0.48 7.83 15.29
CA LEU A 6 0.09 6.63 15.86
C LEU A 6 1.49 6.52 15.26
N THR A 7 2.50 6.65 16.13
CA THR A 7 3.90 6.35 15.84
C THR A 7 4.02 4.99 15.11
N PRO A 8 4.70 4.91 13.95
CA PRO A 8 4.88 3.64 13.27
C PRO A 8 6.07 2.92 13.90
N THR A 9 5.85 2.27 15.05
CA THR A 9 6.86 1.41 15.71
C THR A 9 6.58 -0.08 15.52
N GLY A 10 5.50 -0.43 14.81
CA GLY A 10 5.15 -1.81 14.45
C GLY A 10 5.11 -2.00 12.93
N THR A 11 5.20 -3.26 12.50
CA THR A 11 5.11 -3.62 11.07
C THR A 11 3.79 -3.13 10.47
N PRO A 12 3.82 -2.47 9.30
CA PRO A 12 2.60 -2.02 8.62
C PRO A 12 1.61 -3.17 8.38
N PHE A 13 0.32 -2.90 8.55
CA PHE A 13 -0.74 -3.93 8.46
C PHE A 13 -0.66 -4.79 7.20
N ALA A 14 -0.49 -4.19 6.03
CA ALA A 14 -0.42 -4.91 4.76
C ALA A 14 0.91 -5.63 4.51
N TRP A 15 1.92 -5.42 5.36
CA TRP A 15 3.20 -6.12 5.37
C TRP A 15 3.25 -7.20 6.45
N THR A 16 2.09 -7.67 6.91
CA THR A 16 1.94 -8.83 7.79
C THR A 16 1.23 -9.97 7.07
N ASP A 17 1.47 -11.20 7.50
CA ASP A 17 0.73 -12.36 7.03
C ASP A 17 -0.72 -12.40 7.57
N ARG A 18 -1.42 -13.51 7.34
CA ARG A 18 -2.79 -13.69 7.87
C ARG A 18 -2.83 -13.85 9.40
N GLY A 19 -1.78 -14.37 10.01
CA GLY A 19 -1.61 -14.44 11.47
C GLY A 19 -1.31 -13.07 12.08
N GLY A 20 -0.91 -12.09 11.27
CA GLY A 20 -0.47 -10.78 11.73
C GLY A 20 1.04 -10.72 11.98
N GLU A 21 1.78 -11.78 11.63
CA GLU A 21 3.22 -11.81 11.75
C GLU A 21 3.87 -10.96 10.66
N PRO A 22 4.92 -10.18 10.97
CA PRO A 22 5.66 -9.43 9.98
C PRO A 22 6.18 -10.31 8.85
N LEU A 23 6.04 -9.87 7.60
CA LEU A 23 6.74 -10.50 6.50
C LEU A 23 8.25 -10.26 6.63
N PRO A 24 9.09 -11.24 6.26
CA PRO A 24 10.53 -11.07 6.30
C PRO A 24 10.96 -9.90 5.41
N ALA A 25 11.92 -9.12 5.89
CA ALA A 25 12.61 -8.16 5.04
C ALA A 25 13.34 -8.88 3.90
N THR A 26 13.54 -8.17 2.79
CA THR A 26 14.40 -8.63 1.70
C THR A 26 15.85 -8.80 2.19
N ALA A 27 16.68 -9.51 1.42
CA ALA A 27 18.10 -9.68 1.73
C ALA A 27 18.85 -8.33 1.86
N GLU A 28 18.35 -7.27 1.22
CA GLU A 28 18.88 -5.90 1.30
C GLU A 28 18.31 -5.09 2.47
N GLY A 29 17.57 -5.72 3.39
CA GLY A 29 16.97 -5.04 4.55
C GLY A 29 15.78 -4.14 4.20
N ARG A 30 15.26 -4.21 2.97
CA ARG A 30 14.04 -3.50 2.57
C ARG A 30 12.79 -4.23 3.08
N LEU A 31 11.70 -3.49 3.27
CA LEU A 31 10.37 -4.07 3.46
C LEU A 31 10.09 -5.08 2.35
N GLY A 32 9.61 -6.26 2.74
CA GLY A 32 9.17 -7.27 1.78
C GLY A 32 7.99 -6.79 0.92
N ALA A 33 7.57 -7.62 -0.03
CA ALA A 33 6.34 -7.36 -0.78
C ALA A 33 5.12 -7.38 0.16
N PRO A 34 4.09 -6.52 -0.05
CA PRO A 34 2.86 -6.58 0.73
C PRO A 34 2.18 -7.95 0.64
N ALA A 35 1.55 -8.40 1.73
CA ALA A 35 0.76 -9.61 1.74
C ALA A 35 -0.52 -9.44 0.93
N ARG A 36 -0.64 -10.20 -0.17
CA ARG A 36 -1.82 -10.21 -1.07
C ARG A 36 -3.18 -10.23 -0.35
N ALA A 37 -3.29 -11.05 0.70
CA ALA A 37 -4.51 -11.17 1.48
C ALA A 37 -4.87 -9.87 2.21
N ARG A 38 -3.88 -9.18 2.79
CA ARG A 38 -4.07 -7.91 3.49
C ARG A 38 -4.30 -6.76 2.52
N VAL A 39 -3.61 -6.73 1.38
CA VAL A 39 -3.85 -5.76 0.30
C VAL A 39 -5.30 -5.85 -0.19
N THR A 40 -5.78 -7.07 -0.43
CA THR A 40 -7.18 -7.31 -0.80
C THR A 40 -8.14 -6.82 0.29
N GLN A 41 -7.83 -7.07 1.57
CA GLN A 41 -8.63 -6.57 2.69
C GLN A 41 -8.68 -5.04 2.73
N CYS A 42 -7.54 -4.36 2.51
CA CYS A 42 -7.48 -2.90 2.45
C CYS A 42 -8.41 -2.33 1.37
N ALA A 43 -8.41 -2.95 0.20
CA ALA A 43 -9.27 -2.57 -0.91
C ALA A 43 -10.76 -2.77 -0.59
N LEU A 44 -11.14 -3.98 -0.15
CA LEU A 44 -12.55 -4.35 0.04
C LEU A 44 -13.19 -3.65 1.25
N SER A 45 -12.43 -3.46 2.33
CA SER A 45 -12.91 -2.79 3.55
C SER A 45 -12.65 -1.28 3.56
N ARG A 46 -11.97 -0.75 2.53
CA ARG A 46 -11.51 0.65 2.45
C ARG A 46 -10.77 1.12 3.70
N VAL A 47 -9.76 0.35 4.11
CA VAL A 47 -8.89 0.66 5.24
C VAL A 47 -7.46 0.91 4.80
N CYS A 48 -6.71 1.64 5.61
CA CYS A 48 -5.31 1.98 5.37
C CYS A 48 -4.40 0.75 5.49
N GLY A 49 -3.52 0.56 4.50
CA GLY A 49 -2.54 -0.53 4.46
C GLY A 49 -1.44 -0.46 5.53
N VAL A 50 -1.37 0.61 6.32
CA VAL A 50 -0.40 0.74 7.42
C VAL A 50 -1.08 0.54 8.76
N CYS A 51 -2.13 1.31 9.06
CA CYS A 51 -2.76 1.34 10.39
C CYS A 51 -4.10 0.59 10.49
N ALA A 52 -4.61 0.02 9.40
CA ALA A 52 -5.90 -0.68 9.32
C ALA A 52 -7.16 0.16 9.66
N GLU A 53 -7.02 1.47 9.86
CA GLU A 53 -8.14 2.38 10.08
C GLU A 53 -8.84 2.78 8.75
N PRO A 54 -10.14 3.14 8.78
CA PRO A 54 -10.87 3.59 7.60
C PRO A 54 -10.19 4.74 6.84
N LEU A 55 -10.22 4.66 5.51
CA LEU A 55 -9.60 5.67 4.65
C LEU A 55 -10.39 6.98 4.64
N GLY A 56 -9.66 8.09 4.76
CA GLY A 56 -10.14 9.44 4.48
C GLY A 56 -9.82 9.88 3.05
N ARG A 57 -9.81 11.20 2.83
CA ARG A 57 -9.34 11.82 1.58
C ARG A 57 -8.26 12.88 1.89
N PRO A 58 -7.25 13.06 1.02
CA PRO A 58 -6.96 12.26 -0.17
C PRO A 58 -6.48 10.84 0.18
N ILE A 59 -6.59 9.91 -0.76
CA ILE A 59 -6.07 8.54 -0.63
C ILE A 59 -4.67 8.54 -1.22
N ALA A 60 -3.71 7.99 -0.49
CA ALA A 60 -2.32 7.89 -0.91
C ALA A 60 -1.95 6.47 -1.31
N PHE A 61 -0.99 6.36 -2.23
CA PHE A 61 -0.37 5.12 -2.67
C PHE A 61 1.14 5.33 -2.80
N LEU A 62 1.92 4.26 -2.62
CA LEU A 62 3.32 4.22 -3.02
C LEU A 62 3.44 3.31 -4.24
N ALA A 63 4.26 3.70 -5.20
CA ALA A 63 4.46 2.94 -6.42
C ALA A 63 5.89 3.14 -6.91
N THR A 64 6.45 2.19 -7.65
CA THR A 64 7.61 2.42 -8.49
C THR A 64 7.24 3.32 -9.68
N PRO A 65 8.22 3.95 -10.36
CA PRO A 65 7.93 4.76 -11.56
C PRO A 65 7.23 3.95 -12.65
N GLY A 66 7.61 2.69 -12.86
CA GLY A 66 6.98 1.82 -13.86
C GLY A 66 5.54 1.45 -13.51
N GLU A 67 5.21 1.22 -12.23
CA GLU A 67 3.82 1.02 -11.79
C GLU A 67 2.97 2.27 -12.00
N ARG A 68 3.52 3.45 -11.68
CA ARG A 68 2.87 4.74 -11.93
C ARG A 68 2.56 4.92 -13.42
N ASP A 69 3.54 4.70 -14.29
CA ASP A 69 3.40 4.94 -15.73
C ASP A 69 2.37 4.01 -16.37
N ARG A 70 2.24 2.78 -15.87
CA ARG A 70 1.21 1.82 -16.30
C ARG A 70 -0.15 2.01 -15.62
N ASN A 71 -0.24 2.90 -14.62
CA ASN A 71 -1.40 3.03 -13.72
C ASN A 71 -1.83 1.68 -13.11
N ALA A 72 -0.85 0.89 -12.67
CA ALA A 72 -1.04 -0.44 -12.12
C ALA A 72 -0.21 -0.55 -10.83
N VAL A 73 -0.76 -0.07 -9.72
CA VAL A 73 -0.06 0.02 -8.43
C VAL A 73 -0.34 -1.22 -7.59
N HIS A 74 0.68 -1.85 -7.01
CA HIS A 74 0.47 -3.02 -6.15
C HIS A 74 0.37 -2.70 -4.65
N ALA A 75 0.96 -1.59 -4.20
CA ALA A 75 0.87 -1.19 -2.79
C ALA A 75 -0.58 -0.85 -2.40
N PRO A 76 -1.00 -1.11 -1.15
CA PRO A 76 -2.36 -0.84 -0.69
C PRO A 76 -2.66 0.67 -0.61
N PRO A 77 -3.95 1.06 -0.56
CA PRO A 77 -4.33 2.43 -0.26
C PRO A 77 -3.93 2.79 1.17
N MET A 78 -3.50 4.04 1.37
CA MET A 78 -3.01 4.55 2.65
C MET A 78 -3.54 5.94 2.94
N HIS A 79 -3.49 6.34 4.21
CA HIS A 79 -3.52 7.77 4.55
C HIS A 79 -2.22 8.43 4.08
N LEU A 80 -2.29 9.72 3.75
CA LEU A 80 -1.11 10.50 3.35
C LEU A 80 0.02 10.39 4.38
N ALA A 81 -0.28 10.66 5.65
CA ALA A 81 0.72 10.61 6.73
C ALA A 81 1.32 9.20 6.92
N CYS A 82 0.55 8.14 6.69
CA CYS A 82 1.05 6.77 6.77
C CYS A 82 2.01 6.45 5.62
N ALA A 83 1.69 6.90 4.40
CA ALA A 83 2.55 6.72 3.24
C ALA A 83 3.87 7.52 3.37
N GLU A 84 3.80 8.76 3.87
CA GLU A 84 4.98 9.58 4.18
C GLU A 84 5.84 8.95 5.27
N GLY A 85 5.22 8.46 6.34
CA GLY A 85 5.92 7.74 7.41
C GLY A 85 6.60 6.47 6.91
N LEU A 86 5.97 5.76 5.98
CA LEU A 86 6.55 4.56 5.36
C LEU A 86 7.73 4.89 4.45
N LEU A 87 7.68 5.98 3.68
CA LEU A 87 8.82 6.46 2.88
C LEU A 87 10.03 6.85 3.75
N ALA A 88 9.78 7.34 4.96
CA ALA A 88 10.83 7.70 5.90
C ALA A 88 11.39 6.50 6.69
N ALA A 89 10.75 5.32 6.60
CA ALA A 89 11.14 4.16 7.37
C ALA A 89 12.45 3.52 6.86
N PRO A 90 13.31 2.99 7.75
CA PRO A 90 14.42 2.13 7.34
C PRO A 90 13.90 0.95 6.53
N GLY A 91 14.44 0.75 5.33
CA GLY A 91 14.01 -0.31 4.43
C GLY A 91 12.87 0.07 3.46
N ALA A 92 12.44 1.33 3.41
CA ALA A 92 11.63 1.83 2.31
C ALA A 92 12.36 1.60 0.97
N ASP A 93 11.61 1.29 -0.10
CA ASP A 93 12.21 1.24 -1.42
C ASP A 93 12.53 2.67 -1.90
N PRO A 94 13.79 3.00 -2.23
CA PRO A 94 14.17 4.37 -2.61
C PRO A 94 13.58 4.81 -3.96
N SER A 95 13.06 3.88 -4.77
CA SER A 95 12.40 4.20 -6.04
C SER A 95 10.92 4.55 -5.86
N TRP A 96 10.34 4.34 -4.68
CA TRP A 96 8.93 4.64 -4.46
C TRP A 96 8.63 6.12 -4.64
N VAL A 97 7.56 6.39 -5.38
CA VAL A 97 6.94 7.68 -5.54
C VAL A 97 5.59 7.70 -4.82
N LEU A 98 5.30 8.82 -4.17
CA LEU A 98 4.02 9.06 -3.50
C LEU A 98 3.00 9.53 -4.53
N LEU A 99 1.89 8.82 -4.64
CA LEU A 99 0.74 9.16 -5.48
C LEU A 99 -0.45 9.52 -4.60
N ARG A 100 -1.23 10.52 -5.00
CA ARG A 100 -2.47 10.91 -4.34
C ARG A 100 -3.61 10.88 -5.32
N THR A 101 -4.77 10.44 -4.86
CA THR A 101 -5.96 10.32 -5.69
C THR A 101 -7.24 10.59 -4.89
N ALA A 102 -8.30 10.99 -5.59
CA ALA A 102 -9.65 11.08 -5.03
C ALA A 102 -10.39 9.73 -5.04
N ALA A 103 -10.02 8.83 -5.95
CA ALA A 103 -10.63 7.51 -6.11
C ALA A 103 -9.68 6.51 -6.79
N PHE A 104 -9.93 5.24 -6.56
CA PHE A 104 -9.21 4.14 -7.20
C PHE A 104 -10.17 3.00 -7.51
N GLU A 105 -9.79 2.17 -8.47
CA GLU A 105 -10.38 0.88 -8.74
C GLU A 105 -9.43 -0.22 -8.27
N PHE A 106 -9.99 -1.26 -7.63
CA PHE A 106 -9.25 -2.46 -7.28
C PHE A 106 -9.51 -3.53 -8.33
N VAL A 107 -8.47 -3.89 -9.08
CA VAL A 107 -8.54 -4.85 -10.17
C VAL A 107 -7.98 -6.18 -9.67
N ARG A 108 -8.82 -7.21 -9.71
CA ARG A 108 -8.37 -8.58 -9.46
C ARG A 108 -7.89 -9.19 -10.77
N PRO A 109 -6.74 -9.88 -10.77
CA PRO A 109 -6.23 -10.50 -11.97
C PRO A 109 -7.14 -11.66 -12.37
N GLY A 110 -7.35 -11.80 -13.67
CA GLY A 110 -8.02 -12.94 -14.27
C GLY A 110 -7.27 -14.26 -14.01
N ARG A 111 -7.96 -15.39 -14.20
CA ARG A 111 -7.40 -16.73 -13.96
C ARG A 111 -6.19 -17.04 -14.86
N ASP A 112 -6.18 -16.52 -16.08
CA ASP A 112 -5.20 -16.83 -17.11
C ASP A 112 -4.20 -15.68 -17.35
N GLU A 113 -4.17 -14.69 -16.45
CA GLU A 113 -3.22 -13.58 -16.54
C GLU A 113 -1.84 -13.99 -16.01
N VAL A 114 -0.80 -13.46 -16.64
CA VAL A 114 0.60 -13.66 -16.23
C VAL A 114 0.87 -12.94 -14.91
N GLU A 115 0.28 -11.75 -14.71
CA GLU A 115 0.34 -11.02 -13.46
C GLU A 115 -0.76 -11.53 -12.54
N THR A 116 -0.38 -12.10 -11.40
CA THR A 116 -1.32 -12.76 -10.47
C THR A 116 -1.57 -11.97 -9.19
N GLU A 117 -0.82 -10.87 -9.01
CA GLU A 117 -1.06 -9.92 -7.93
C GLU A 117 -2.13 -8.90 -8.33
N PRO A 118 -3.02 -8.52 -7.40
CA PRO A 118 -3.99 -7.48 -7.67
C PRO A 118 -3.30 -6.12 -7.84
N VAL A 119 -3.95 -5.25 -8.60
CA VAL A 119 -3.48 -3.88 -8.86
C VAL A 119 -4.57 -2.87 -8.52
N PHE A 120 -4.13 -1.66 -8.23
CA PHE A 120 -4.97 -0.48 -8.09
C PHE A 120 -4.77 0.42 -9.31
N SER A 121 -5.87 0.73 -9.98
CA SER A 121 -5.92 1.75 -11.02
C SER A 121 -6.40 3.06 -10.39
N LEU A 122 -5.61 4.12 -10.53
CA LEU A 122 -5.90 5.41 -9.89
C LEU A 122 -6.71 6.29 -10.84
N HIS A 123 -7.71 7.00 -10.30
CA HIS A 123 -8.52 7.96 -11.05
C HIS A 123 -8.23 9.40 -10.61
N ALA A 124 -7.84 10.27 -11.53
CA ALA A 124 -7.56 11.69 -11.28
C ALA A 124 -6.46 11.90 -10.20
N LEU A 125 -5.20 11.75 -10.60
CA LEU A 125 -4.05 12.04 -9.74
C LEU A 125 -4.03 13.52 -9.31
N LEU A 126 -3.68 13.77 -8.04
CA LEU A 126 -3.75 15.08 -7.36
C LEU A 126 -2.40 15.64 -6.92
#